data_AF-A0A3D3BQW8-F1
#
_entry.id   AF-A0A3D3BQW8-F1
#
_cell.length_a   1.000
_cell.length_b   1.000
_cell.length_c   1.000
_cell.angle_alpha   90.00
_cell.angle_beta   90.00
_cell.angle_gamma   90.00
#
_symmetry.space_group_name_H-M   'P 1'
#
loop_
_entity.id
_entity.type
_entity.pdbx_description
1 polymer ?
#
loop_
_entity_poly.entity_id
_entity_poly.type
_entity_poly.pdbx_seq_one_letter_code
_entity_poly.pdbx_strand_id
1 'polypeptide(L)'
;MAIVVVNPNPVFDRTIVVERLIPGTVMRTLEVEVTAGGKGVNVARALRALQVPVALIAPVGRDDGQRYKRLLSEEGADVEAFEVSGFVRIASIYRESASHRVTVVNDAGHRLPETEWDAFVEFA
;
A
#
# COMPACT_ATOMS: atom_id res chain seq x y z
N MET A 1 -7.88 21.40 -13.71
CA MET A 1 -7.40 21.53 -12.32
C MET A 1 -6.60 20.28 -12.02
N ALA A 2 -5.33 20.39 -11.63
CA ALA A 2 -4.51 19.23 -11.30
C ALA A 2 -4.76 18.86 -9.83
N ILE A 3 -5.08 17.59 -9.56
CA ILE A 3 -5.22 17.07 -8.20
C ILE A 3 -3.90 16.42 -7.79
N VAL A 4 -3.39 16.79 -6.61
CA VAL A 4 -2.25 16.10 -5.98
C VAL A 4 -2.79 15.28 -4.81
N VAL A 5 -2.40 14.01 -4.75
CA VAL A 5 -2.74 13.10 -3.67
C VAL A 5 -1.46 12.67 -2.98
N VAL A 6 -1.37 12.94 -1.68
CA VAL A 6 -0.25 12.52 -0.85
C VAL A 6 -0.61 11.24 -0.10
N ASN A 7 0.22 10.20 -0.21
CA ASN A 7 0.08 8.93 0.49
C ASN A 7 1.23 8.76 1.50
N PRO A 8 1.13 9.35 2.70
CA PRO A 8 2.27 9.47 3.63
C PRO A 8 2.69 8.14 4.29
N ASN A 9 1.89 7.08 4.14
CA ASN A 9 2.20 5.78 4.73
C ASN A 9 1.87 4.64 3.74
N PRO A 10 2.73 4.45 2.70
CA PRO A 10 2.61 3.38 1.71
C PRO A 10 2.47 2.01 2.33
N VAL A 11 1.77 1.11 1.64
CA VAL A 11 1.56 -0.26 2.11
C VAL A 11 1.53 -1.25 0.95
N PHE A 12 2.00 -2.46 1.18
CA PHE A 12 1.61 -3.62 0.39
C PHE A 12 0.35 -4.23 1.00
N ASP A 13 -0.78 -4.05 0.32
CA ASP A 13 -2.01 -4.73 0.69
C ASP A 13 -1.89 -6.19 0.24
N ARG A 14 -1.81 -7.10 1.22
CA ARG A 14 -1.67 -8.55 1.01
C ARG A 14 -3.00 -9.22 1.33
N THR A 15 -3.81 -9.44 0.31
CA THR A 15 -5.10 -10.13 0.43
C THR A 15 -4.88 -11.64 0.40
N ILE A 16 -5.27 -12.31 1.48
CA ILE A 16 -5.00 -13.71 1.75
C ILE A 16 -6.34 -14.42 1.89
N VAL A 17 -6.61 -15.36 1.00
CA VAL A 17 -7.81 -16.20 1.09
C VAL A 17 -7.48 -17.45 1.92
N VAL A 18 -8.29 -17.73 2.94
CA VAL A 18 -8.21 -18.93 3.78
C VAL A 18 -9.61 -19.56 3.87
N GLU A 19 -9.71 -20.84 4.20
CA GLU A 19 -11.02 -21.44 4.48
C GLU A 19 -11.71 -20.77 5.68
N ARG A 20 -10.97 -20.62 6.78
CA ARG A 20 -11.36 -19.96 8.01
C ARG A 20 -10.13 -19.45 8.75
N LEU A 21 -10.21 -18.29 9.39
CA LEU A 21 -9.15 -17.80 10.27
C LEU A 21 -9.29 -18.45 11.66
N ILE A 22 -8.27 -19.23 12.06
CA ILE A 22 -8.24 -19.94 13.34
C ILE A 22 -6.99 -19.51 14.13
N PRO A 23 -7.12 -18.61 15.12
CA PRO A 23 -6.00 -18.17 15.95
C PRO A 23 -5.28 -19.34 16.63
N GLY A 24 -3.94 -19.25 16.72
CA GLY A 24 -3.11 -20.27 17.37
C GLY A 24 -2.84 -21.52 16.54
N THR A 25 -3.21 -21.54 15.25
CA THR A 25 -2.99 -22.70 14.37
C THR A 25 -2.11 -22.36 13.18
N VAL A 26 -1.52 -23.41 12.57
CA VAL A 26 -0.86 -23.31 11.28
C VAL A 26 -1.92 -23.50 10.19
N MET A 27 -2.05 -22.52 9.31
CA MET A 27 -3.02 -22.52 8.22
C MET A 27 -2.30 -22.43 6.88
N ARG A 28 -2.93 -22.96 5.82
CA ARG A 28 -2.48 -22.79 4.43
C ARG A 28 -3.42 -21.83 3.71
N THR A 29 -2.85 -20.95 2.91
CA THR A 29 -3.59 -20.00 2.09
C THR A 29 -4.12 -20.69 0.85
N LEU A 30 -5.34 -20.37 0.45
CA LEU A 30 -5.92 -20.78 -0.83
C LEU A 30 -5.43 -19.90 -1.97
N GLU A 31 -5.31 -18.60 -1.71
CA GLU A 31 -4.88 -17.58 -2.67
C GLU A 31 -4.18 -16.45 -1.93
N VAL A 32 -3.23 -15.79 -2.59
CA VAL A 32 -2.58 -14.58 -2.10
C VAL A 32 -2.42 -13.61 -3.26
N GLU A 33 -2.98 -12.41 -3.08
CA GLU A 33 -2.78 -11.27 -3.97
C GLU A 33 -2.01 -10.18 -3.22
N VAL A 34 -1.10 -9.49 -3.92
CA VAL A 34 -0.36 -8.36 -3.35
C VAL A 34 -0.47 -7.18 -4.29
N THR A 35 -1.00 -6.07 -3.79
CA THR A 35 -1.10 -4.79 -4.51
C THR A 35 -0.36 -3.70 -3.75
N ALA A 36 0.16 -2.70 -4.46
CA ALA A 36 0.58 -1.46 -3.81
C ALA A 36 -0.65 -0.69 -3.32
N GLY A 37 -0.58 -0.09 -2.15
CA GLY A 37 -1.76 0.40 -1.47
C GLY A 37 -1.51 1.58 -0.55
N GLY A 38 -2.57 1.91 0.19
CA GLY A 38 -2.66 3.11 1.01
C GLY A 38 -3.85 3.95 0.58
N LYS A 39 -4.39 4.73 1.51
CA LYS A 39 -5.61 5.50 1.23
C LYS A 39 -5.41 6.47 0.06
N GLY A 40 -4.24 7.10 -0.05
CA GLY A 40 -3.92 7.99 -1.16
C GLY A 40 -3.88 7.25 -2.50
N VAL A 41 -3.33 6.03 -2.53
CA VAL A 41 -3.38 5.18 -3.74
C VAL A 41 -4.82 4.89 -4.14
N ASN A 42 -5.69 4.55 -3.19
CA ASN A 42 -7.11 4.27 -3.49
C ASN A 42 -7.86 5.50 -4.00
N VAL A 43 -7.55 6.69 -3.48
CA VAL A 43 -8.07 7.96 -4.02
C VAL A 43 -7.57 8.19 -5.45
N ALA A 44 -6.27 7.98 -5.70
CA ALA A 44 -5.70 8.12 -7.04
C ALA A 44 -6.29 7.12 -8.04
N ARG A 45 -6.57 5.88 -7.61
CA ARG A 45 -7.29 4.87 -8.40
C ARG A 45 -8.70 5.35 -8.77
N ALA A 46 -9.45 5.86 -7.79
CA ALA A 46 -10.80 6.39 -8.04
C ALA A 46 -10.79 7.57 -9.02
N LEU A 47 -9.85 8.51 -8.85
CA LEU A 47 -9.68 9.64 -9.76
C LEU A 47 -9.33 9.18 -11.19
N ARG A 48 -8.43 8.21 -11.34
CA ARG A 48 -8.10 7.63 -12.66
C ARG A 48 -9.30 6.96 -13.31
N ALA A 49 -10.07 6.18 -12.55
CA ALA A 49 -11.29 5.54 -13.07
C ALA A 49 -12.33 6.57 -13.55
N LEU A 50 -12.35 7.76 -12.94
CA LEU A 50 -13.16 8.91 -13.35
C LEU A 50 -12.48 9.79 -14.41
N GLN A 51 -11.34 9.36 -14.96
CA GLN A 51 -10.55 10.08 -15.96
C GLN A 51 -10.10 11.48 -15.51
N VAL A 52 -9.92 11.66 -14.20
CA VAL A 52 -9.39 12.89 -13.61
C VAL A 52 -7.87 12.78 -13.46
N PRO A 53 -7.08 13.70 -14.05
CA PRO A 53 -5.63 13.71 -13.88
C PRO A 53 -5.24 13.88 -12.40
N VAL A 54 -4.35 13.02 -11.92
CA VAL A 54 -3.88 13.01 -10.54
C VAL A 54 -2.38 12.73 -10.48
N ALA A 55 -1.65 13.52 -9.69
CA ALA A 55 -0.29 13.21 -9.27
C ALA A 55 -0.35 12.51 -7.90
N LEU A 56 0.32 11.38 -7.75
CA LEU A 56 0.40 10.62 -6.51
C LEU A 56 1.82 10.76 -5.96
N ILE A 57 1.96 11.25 -4.73
CA ILE A 57 3.25 11.47 -4.07
C ILE A 57 3.32 10.60 -2.81
N ALA A 58 4.47 9.97 -2.55
CA ALA A 58 4.64 9.13 -1.35
C ALA A 58 6.10 8.98 -0.88
N PRO A 59 6.36 8.84 0.43
CA PRO A 59 7.65 8.45 0.96
C PRO A 59 7.77 6.91 0.91
N VAL A 60 8.56 6.40 -0.03
CA VAL A 60 8.65 4.96 -0.31
C VAL A 60 9.97 4.40 0.21
N GLY A 61 9.91 3.32 1.00
CA GLY A 61 11.07 2.67 1.57
C GLY A 61 12.06 2.17 0.51
N ARG A 62 13.36 2.39 0.73
CA ARG A 62 14.43 1.97 -0.19
C ARG A 62 14.52 0.46 -0.36
N ASP A 63 14.14 -0.32 0.65
CA ASP A 63 14.34 -1.78 0.67
C ASP A 63 13.42 -2.51 -0.33
N ASP A 64 12.24 -1.96 -0.60
CA ASP A 64 11.19 -2.59 -1.40
C ASP A 64 10.44 -1.63 -2.34
N GLY A 65 10.87 -0.37 -2.42
CA GLY A 65 10.20 0.66 -3.21
C GLY A 65 10.12 0.39 -4.70
N GLN A 66 11.08 -0.35 -5.28
CA GLN A 66 11.01 -0.77 -6.68
C GLN A 66 9.82 -1.72 -6.93
N ARG A 67 9.52 -2.60 -5.97
CA ARG A 67 8.34 -3.47 -6.05
C ARG A 67 7.05 -2.66 -5.93
N TYR A 68 7.01 -1.68 -5.04
CA TYR A 68 5.85 -0.80 -4.87
C TYR A 68 5.54 -0.02 -6.17
N LYS A 69 6.55 0.61 -6.76
CA LYS A 69 6.45 1.30 -8.07
C LYS A 69 6.00 0.36 -9.19
N ARG A 70 6.57 -0.85 -9.25
CA ARG A 70 6.19 -1.84 -10.26
C ARG A 70 4.71 -2.24 -10.16
N LEU A 71 4.22 -2.56 -8.97
CA LEU A 71 2.80 -2.94 -8.79
C LEU A 71 1.85 -1.80 -9.20
N LEU A 72 2.20 -0.55 -8.88
CA LEU A 72 1.45 0.62 -9.37
C LEU A 72 1.48 0.71 -10.90
N SER A 73 2.64 0.55 -11.53
CA SER A 73 2.78 0.61 -12.99
C SER A 73 1.99 -0.48 -13.71
N GLU A 74 1.89 -1.68 -13.14
CA GLU A 74 1.10 -2.80 -13.67
C GLU A 74 -0.41 -2.46 -13.70
N GLU A 75 -0.87 -1.53 -12.85
CA GLU A 75 -2.24 -0.99 -12.83
C GLU A 75 -2.41 0.31 -13.63
N GLY A 76 -1.40 0.72 -14.41
CA GLY A 76 -1.37 1.99 -15.13
C GLY A 76 -1.30 3.21 -14.19
N ALA A 77 -0.80 3.03 -12.97
CA ALA A 77 -0.50 4.11 -12.04
C ALA A 77 0.98 4.48 -12.09
N ASP A 78 1.27 5.73 -11.75
CA ASP A 78 2.62 6.12 -11.38
C ASP A 78 2.60 6.80 -10.00
N VAL A 79 3.74 6.80 -9.33
CA VAL A 79 3.97 7.49 -8.07
C VAL A 79 5.26 8.28 -8.16
N GLU A 80 5.17 9.56 -7.80
CA GLU A 80 6.33 10.38 -7.53
C GLU A 80 6.87 10.00 -6.15
N ALA A 81 7.80 9.05 -6.14
CA ALA A 81 8.32 8.44 -4.92
C ALA A 81 9.51 9.23 -4.37
N PHE A 82 9.37 9.71 -3.13
CA PHE A 82 10.50 10.17 -2.33
C PHE A 82 11.12 8.98 -1.60
N GLU A 83 12.36 8.64 -1.89
CA GLU A 83 13.00 7.47 -1.28
C GLU A 83 13.42 7.75 0.17
N VAL A 84 12.90 6.94 1.10
CA VAL A 84 13.18 7.01 2.55
C VAL A 84 13.83 5.72 3.05
N SER A 85 14.50 5.78 4.20
CA SER A 85 15.06 4.59 4.83
C SER A 85 13.99 3.54 5.16
N GLY A 86 14.40 2.27 5.22
CA GLY A 86 13.54 1.14 5.59
C GLY A 86 12.62 0.63 4.47
N PHE A 87 11.46 0.12 4.87
CA PHE A 87 10.57 -0.71 4.05
C PHE A 87 9.13 -0.19 4.04
N VAL A 88 8.38 -0.53 2.99
CA VAL A 88 6.94 -0.32 2.88
C VAL A 88 6.23 -1.34 3.76
N ARG A 89 5.33 -0.88 4.64
CA ARG A 89 4.62 -1.75 5.58
C ARG A 89 3.70 -2.74 4.86
N ILE A 90 3.27 -3.81 5.53
CA ILE A 90 2.28 -4.75 4.99
C ILE A 90 0.95 -4.57 5.73
N ALA A 91 -0.15 -4.70 4.99
CA ALA A 91 -1.47 -4.96 5.56
C ALA A 91 -1.88 -6.39 5.18
N SER A 92 -1.98 -7.28 6.16
CA SER A 92 -2.46 -8.64 5.95
C SER A 92 -3.99 -8.65 6.05
N ILE A 93 -4.66 -8.88 4.92
CA ILE A 93 -6.11 -8.88 4.79
C ILE A 93 -6.57 -10.32 4.62
N TYR A 94 -7.00 -10.96 5.70
CA TYR A 94 -7.49 -12.34 5.68
C TYR A 94 -8.97 -12.35 5.29
N ARG A 95 -9.30 -13.01 4.19
CA ARG A 95 -10.66 -13.24 3.72
C ARG A 95 -11.01 -14.72 3.83
N GLU A 96 -12.04 -15.03 4.61
CA GLU A 96 -12.55 -16.41 4.71
C GLU A 96 -13.38 -16.76 3.47
N SER A 97 -13.11 -17.91 2.84
CA SER A 97 -13.81 -18.33 1.62
C SER A 97 -15.27 -18.69 1.85
N ALA A 98 -15.58 -19.35 2.98
CA ALA A 98 -16.93 -19.82 3.29
C ALA A 98 -17.83 -18.74 3.90
N SER A 99 -17.29 -17.92 4.81
CA SER A 99 -18.07 -16.92 5.54
C SER A 99 -17.98 -15.52 4.95
N HIS A 100 -17.01 -15.28 4.06
CA HIS A 100 -16.63 -13.96 3.54
C HIS A 100 -16.25 -12.92 4.60
N ARG A 101 -16.03 -13.33 5.85
CA ARG A 101 -15.49 -12.44 6.88
C ARG A 101 -14.10 -11.97 6.51
N VAL A 102 -13.81 -10.73 6.88
CA VAL A 102 -12.52 -10.09 6.66
C VAL A 102 -11.91 -9.68 7.99
N THR A 103 -10.67 -10.08 8.21
CA THR A 103 -9.83 -9.60 9.32
C THR A 103 -8.61 -8.92 8.74
N VAL A 104 -8.36 -7.68 9.16
CA VAL A 104 -7.20 -6.90 8.70
C VAL A 104 -6.22 -6.74 9.86
N VAL A 105 -4.96 -7.07 9.60
CA VAL A 105 -3.84 -6.82 10.52
C VAL A 105 -2.88 -5.88 9.80
N ASN A 106 -2.77 -4.65 10.32
CA ASN A 106 -1.89 -3.63 9.76
C ASN A 106 -0.58 -3.61 10.54
N ASP A 107 0.53 -3.74 9.83
CA ASP A 107 1.84 -3.50 10.42
C ASP A 107 1.98 -2.03 10.83
N ALA A 108 2.74 -1.77 11.89
CA ALA A 108 3.01 -0.42 12.38
C ALA A 108 3.72 0.47 11.32
N GLY A 109 4.47 -0.16 10.42
CA GLY A 109 5.32 0.50 9.43
C GLY A 109 6.66 0.96 9.96
N HIS A 110 7.50 1.42 9.05
CA HIS A 110 8.83 1.93 9.38
C HIS A 110 8.70 3.35 9.96
N ARG A 111 9.29 3.60 11.13
CA ARG A 111 9.31 4.93 11.73
C ARG A 111 10.37 5.78 11.03
N LEU A 112 9.92 6.78 10.30
CA LEU A 112 10.81 7.71 9.61
C LEU A 112 11.54 8.61 10.63
N PRO A 113 12.86 8.83 10.46
CA PRO A 113 13.56 9.91 11.14
C PRO A 113 12.91 11.26 10.81
N GLU A 114 12.88 12.19 11.78
CA GLU A 114 12.31 13.54 11.57
C GLU A 114 12.95 14.24 10.36
N THR A 115 14.25 14.08 10.15
CA THR A 115 14.96 14.66 9.00
C THR A 115 14.48 14.12 7.65
N GLU A 116 14.09 12.85 7.54
CA GLU A 116 13.51 12.30 6.31
C GLU A 116 12.07 12.74 6.12
N TRP A 117 11.31 12.88 7.22
CA TRP A 117 9.94 13.37 7.19
C TRP A 117 9.87 14.83 6.74
N ASP A 118 10.71 15.71 7.30
CA ASP A 118 10.75 17.12 6.93
C ASP A 118 11.17 17.29 5.46
N ALA A 119 12.16 16.52 5.00
CA ALA A 119 12.56 16.53 3.59
C ALA A 119 11.44 16.04 2.66
N PHE A 120 10.62 15.07 3.09
CA PHE A 120 9.45 14.62 2.33
C PHE A 120 8.36 15.71 2.26
N VAL A 121 8.15 16.46 3.36
CA VAL A 121 7.17 17.56 3.38
C VAL A 121 7.59 18.70 2.43
N GLU A 122 8.88 19.02 2.32
CA GLU A 122 9.37 20.02 1.36
C GLU A 122 9.31 19.53 -0.10
N PHE A 123 9.32 18.20 -0.30
CA PHE A 123 9.21 17.59 -1.62
C PHE A 123 7.78 17.54 -2.16
N ALA A 124 6.79 17.32 -1.29
CA ALA A 124 5.39 17.04 -1.63
C ALA A 124 4.53 18.29 -1.85
#